data_AF-A0A2A5EEA3-F1
#
_entry.id   AF-A0A2A5EEA3-F1
#
_cell.length_a   1.000
_cell.length_b   1.000
_cell.length_c   1.000
_cell.angle_alpha   90.00
_cell.angle_beta   90.00
_cell.angle_gamma   90.00
#
_symmetry.space_group_name_H-M   'P 1'
#
loop_
_entity.id
_entity.type
_entity.pdbx_description
1 polymer ?
#
loop_
_entity_poly.entity_id
_entity_poly.type
_entity_poly.pdbx_seq_one_letter_code
_entity_poly.pdbx_strand_id
1 'polypeptide(L)'
;MKYLTSIALILAALSSYGQEIPKNSESVILVSDSLTESIIAEKLIDNGFEIASVNAYSLKTEKKKIKSWLYDIVVTKIKGGYKMSIYLNSNISLNYGYGVSSGPERMKAKYKGMKSSGFKVGWRELIFIADSFEVPLKYE
;
A
#
# COMPACT_ATOMS: atom_id res chain seq x y z
N MET A 1 -2.76 7.81 44.20
CA MET A 1 -1.68 7.65 43.20
C MET A 1 -2.33 7.41 41.85
N LYS A 2 -2.42 8.45 41.00
CA LYS A 2 -3.39 8.55 39.90
C LYS A 2 -2.78 9.06 38.59
N TYR A 3 -1.53 8.75 38.22
CA TYR A 3 -0.96 9.30 36.96
C TYR A 3 0.06 8.43 36.20
N LEU A 4 0.14 7.11 36.47
CA LEU A 4 1.16 6.27 35.82
C LEU A 4 0.67 5.48 34.59
N THR A 5 -0.64 5.40 34.34
CA THR A 5 -1.18 4.63 33.21
C THR A 5 -1.22 5.41 31.89
N SER A 6 -1.06 6.74 31.90
CA SER A 6 -1.17 7.56 30.67
C SER A 6 0.15 7.74 29.91
N ILE A 7 1.31 7.46 30.52
CA ILE A 7 2.62 7.68 29.89
C ILE A 7 3.00 6.53 28.94
N ALA A 8 2.57 5.29 29.25
CA ALA A 8 2.84 4.12 28.40
C ALA A 8 2.13 4.20 27.03
N LEU A 9 1.00 4.90 26.94
CA LEU A 9 0.24 5.04 25.69
C LEU A 9 0.87 6.06 24.73
N ILE A 10 1.55 7.09 25.26
CA ILE A 10 2.20 8.13 24.44
C ILE A 10 3.52 7.61 23.83
N LEU A 11 4.23 6.71 24.53
CA LEU A 11 5.48 6.15 24.01
C LEU A 11 5.27 5.16 22.84
N ALA A 12 4.13 4.49 22.77
CA ALA A 12 3.81 3.58 21.67
C ALA A 12 3.52 4.33 20.35
N ALA A 13 2.97 5.55 20.43
CA ALA A 13 2.64 6.37 19.26
C ALA A 13 3.86 6.98 18.56
N LEU A 14 4.99 7.12 19.25
CA LEU A 14 6.22 7.72 18.70
C LEU A 14 7.10 6.75 17.91
N SER A 15 6.79 5.44 17.94
CA SER A 15 7.60 4.42 17.24
C SER A 15 7.33 4.31 15.73
N SER A 16 6.33 5.02 15.21
CA SER A 16 5.98 5.00 13.78
C SER A 16 6.81 5.98 12.93
N TYR A 17 7.37 7.03 13.53
CA TYR A 17 8.14 8.04 12.80
C TYR A 17 9.62 7.65 12.82
N GLY A 18 10.03 6.83 11.85
CA GLY A 18 11.43 6.42 11.65
C GLY A 18 11.67 4.92 11.51
N GLN A 19 10.62 4.10 11.41
CA GLN A 19 10.80 2.67 11.16
C GLN A 19 11.51 2.45 9.81
N GLU A 20 12.64 1.74 9.84
CA GLU A 20 13.35 1.36 8.63
C GLU A 20 12.48 0.40 7.80
N ILE A 21 12.13 0.80 6.58
CA ILE A 21 11.36 -0.05 5.65
C ILE A 21 12.26 -1.22 5.22
N PRO A 22 11.90 -2.49 5.51
CA PRO A 22 12.66 -3.65 5.08
C PRO A 22 12.79 -3.68 3.55
N LYS A 23 13.97 -4.08 3.07
CA LYS A 23 14.15 -4.31 1.62
C LYS A 23 13.16 -5.38 1.16
N ASN A 24 12.64 -5.19 -0.04
CA ASN A 24 11.64 -6.04 -0.69
C ASN A 24 10.24 -6.02 -0.07
N SER A 25 9.94 -5.13 0.88
CA SER A 25 8.56 -4.98 1.36
C SER A 25 7.62 -4.72 0.19
N GLU A 26 6.53 -5.46 0.13
CA GLU A 26 5.56 -5.41 -0.96
C GLU A 26 4.21 -4.82 -0.54
N SER A 27 4.04 -4.56 0.75
CA SER A 27 2.81 -4.04 1.33
C SER A 27 3.06 -3.14 2.53
N VAL A 28 2.07 -2.29 2.81
CA VAL A 28 2.04 -1.40 3.96
C VAL A 28 0.83 -1.78 4.81
N ILE A 29 1.02 -1.94 6.10
CA ILE A 29 -0.05 -2.22 7.06
C ILE A 29 -0.36 -0.95 7.82
N LEU A 30 -1.60 -0.50 7.72
CA LEU A 30 -2.21 0.51 8.58
C LEU A 30 -2.59 -0.18 9.90
N VAL A 31 -1.92 0.13 10.99
CA VAL A 31 -2.20 -0.45 12.32
C VAL A 31 -3.20 0.43 13.04
N SER A 32 -4.48 0.06 12.98
CA SER A 32 -5.55 0.80 13.65
C SER A 32 -6.82 -0.03 13.77
N ASP A 33 -7.45 0.01 14.94
CA ASP A 33 -8.79 -0.54 15.16
C ASP A 33 -9.90 0.48 14.85
N SER A 34 -9.55 1.75 14.59
CA SER A 34 -10.51 2.82 14.30
C SER A 34 -10.78 3.04 12.82
N LEU A 35 -9.93 2.52 11.94
CA LEU A 35 -10.14 2.63 10.49
C LEU A 35 -11.28 1.73 10.04
N THR A 36 -12.12 2.26 9.15
CA THR A 36 -13.21 1.52 8.51
C THR A 36 -12.96 1.39 7.01
N GLU A 37 -13.62 0.44 6.37
CA GLU A 37 -13.55 0.26 4.92
C GLU A 37 -13.99 1.54 4.18
N SER A 38 -14.97 2.28 4.72
CA SER A 38 -15.44 3.54 4.15
C SER A 38 -14.37 4.64 4.18
N ILE A 39 -13.66 4.80 5.30
CA ILE A 39 -12.57 5.79 5.42
C ILE A 39 -11.45 5.48 4.43
N ILE A 40 -11.13 4.19 4.27
CA ILE A 40 -10.11 3.75 3.31
C ILE A 40 -10.55 4.01 1.87
N ALA A 41 -11.80 3.69 1.54
CA ALA A 41 -12.37 3.94 0.22
C ALA A 41 -12.35 5.43 -0.13
N GLU A 42 -12.81 6.28 0.79
CA GLU A 42 -12.81 7.74 0.63
C GLU A 42 -11.38 8.27 0.39
N LYS A 43 -10.40 7.82 1.19
CA LYS A 43 -9.02 8.26 1.01
C LYS A 43 -8.43 7.82 -0.34
N LEU A 44 -8.77 6.63 -0.83
CA LEU A 44 -8.35 6.17 -2.15
C LEU A 44 -8.98 7.02 -3.27
N ILE A 45 -10.25 7.40 -3.12
CA ILE A 45 -10.98 8.29 -4.03
C ILE A 45 -10.37 9.70 -4.04
N ASP A 46 -10.05 10.26 -2.87
CA ASP A 46 -9.37 11.55 -2.77
C ASP A 46 -8.01 11.55 -3.47
N ASN A 47 -7.34 10.40 -3.49
CA ASN A 47 -6.10 10.18 -4.21
C ASN A 47 -6.33 9.81 -5.68
N GLY A 48 -7.54 9.94 -6.21
CA GLY A 48 -7.88 9.74 -7.62
C GLY A 48 -7.93 8.28 -8.08
N PHE A 49 -8.13 7.32 -7.17
CA PHE A 49 -8.47 5.95 -7.52
C PHE A 49 -9.98 5.74 -7.51
N GLU A 50 -10.49 5.01 -8.48
CA GLU A 50 -11.89 4.55 -8.46
C GLU A 50 -11.99 3.18 -7.78
N ILE A 51 -13.10 2.92 -7.09
CA ILE A 51 -13.32 1.64 -6.40
C ILE A 51 -13.94 0.63 -7.37
N ALA A 52 -13.22 -0.44 -7.68
CA ALA A 52 -13.69 -1.53 -8.53
C ALA A 52 -14.61 -2.49 -7.77
N SER A 53 -14.25 -2.84 -6.54
CA SER A 53 -15.05 -3.76 -5.71
C SER A 53 -14.75 -3.60 -4.23
N VAL A 54 -15.76 -3.86 -3.41
CA VAL A 54 -15.65 -3.94 -1.95
C VAL A 54 -16.37 -5.22 -1.50
N ASN A 55 -15.72 -5.98 -0.63
CA ASN A 55 -16.34 -7.10 0.09
C ASN A 55 -15.92 -7.06 1.57
N ALA A 56 -16.43 -8.00 2.36
CA ALA A 56 -16.22 -8.03 3.81
C ALA A 56 -14.75 -8.07 4.26
N TYR A 57 -13.83 -8.47 3.38
CA TYR A 57 -12.41 -8.67 3.72
C TYR A 57 -11.44 -7.87 2.84
N SER A 58 -11.92 -7.28 1.75
CA SER A 58 -11.04 -6.62 0.79
C SER A 58 -11.74 -5.54 -0.02
N LEU A 59 -10.96 -4.54 -0.38
CA LEU A 59 -11.30 -3.48 -1.31
C LEU A 59 -10.29 -3.50 -2.45
N LYS A 60 -10.77 -3.33 -3.67
CA LYS A 60 -9.94 -3.22 -4.87
C LYS A 60 -10.31 -1.98 -5.64
N THR A 61 -9.30 -1.32 -6.20
CA THR A 61 -9.46 -0.15 -7.06
C THR A 61 -9.37 -0.53 -8.53
N GLU A 62 -9.90 0.33 -9.39
CA GLU A 62 -9.65 0.27 -10.83
C GLU A 62 -8.21 0.68 -11.15
N LYS A 63 -7.78 0.38 -12.37
CA LYS A 63 -6.44 0.77 -12.85
C LYS A 63 -6.36 2.28 -13.05
N LYS A 64 -5.52 2.94 -12.26
CA LYS A 64 -5.16 4.35 -12.40
C LYS A 64 -3.80 4.51 -13.09
N LYS A 65 -3.72 5.44 -14.03
CA LYS A 65 -2.43 5.84 -14.63
C LYS A 65 -1.69 6.81 -13.72
N ILE A 66 -0.46 6.47 -13.36
CA ILE A 66 0.46 7.33 -12.62
C ILE A 66 1.75 7.45 -13.43
N LYS A 67 2.02 8.65 -13.94
CA LYS A 67 3.06 8.88 -14.97
C LYS A 67 2.81 8.00 -16.20
N SER A 68 3.75 7.13 -16.55
CA SER A 68 3.67 6.23 -17.72
C SER A 68 3.18 4.82 -17.37
N TRP A 69 2.78 4.57 -16.13
CA TRP A 69 2.51 3.25 -15.60
C TRP A 69 1.07 3.14 -15.11
N LEU A 70 0.48 1.95 -15.19
CA LEU A 70 -0.87 1.67 -14.70
C LEU A 70 -0.79 0.92 -13.37
N TYR A 71 -1.58 1.33 -12.39
CA TYR A 71 -1.60 0.72 -11.07
C TYR A 71 -3.01 0.46 -10.58
N ASP A 72 -3.17 -0.62 -9.83
CA ASP A 72 -4.32 -0.82 -8.97
C ASP A 72 -3.86 -1.13 -7.54
N ILE A 73 -4.67 -0.75 -6.58
CA ILE A 73 -4.48 -0.99 -5.15
C ILE A 73 -5.47 -2.05 -4.68
N VAL A 74 -4.97 -3.00 -3.90
CA VAL A 74 -5.76 -3.93 -3.11
C VAL A 74 -5.53 -3.64 -1.64
N VAL A 75 -6.61 -3.51 -0.90
CA VAL A 75 -6.61 -3.41 0.56
C VAL A 75 -7.28 -4.66 1.12
N THR A 76 -6.63 -5.32 2.07
CA THR A 76 -7.17 -6.50 2.74
C THR A 76 -7.28 -6.21 4.23
N LYS A 77 -8.45 -6.47 4.81
CA LYS A 77 -8.67 -6.40 6.26
C LYS A 77 -7.87 -7.51 6.95
N ILE A 78 -7.14 -7.14 7.99
CA ILE A 78 -6.37 -8.08 8.82
C ILE A 78 -6.66 -7.82 10.30
N LYS A 79 -6.20 -8.71 11.18
CA LYS A 79 -6.30 -8.47 12.62
C LYS A 79 -5.49 -7.22 13.00
N GLY A 80 -6.15 -6.22 13.57
CA GLY A 80 -5.52 -4.97 14.01
C GLY A 80 -5.30 -3.92 12.91
N GLY A 81 -5.98 -4.04 11.77
CA GLY A 81 -6.01 -2.98 10.75
C GLY A 81 -6.11 -3.48 9.31
N TYR A 82 -5.39 -2.84 8.39
CA TYR A 82 -5.53 -3.07 6.95
C TYR A 82 -4.19 -3.17 6.26
N LYS A 83 -4.06 -4.16 5.37
CA LYS A 83 -2.90 -4.36 4.52
C LYS A 83 -3.16 -3.77 3.14
N MET A 84 -2.38 -2.80 2.72
CA MET A 84 -2.43 -2.19 1.41
C MET A 84 -1.29 -2.70 0.52
N SER A 85 -1.61 -3.02 -0.73
CA SER A 85 -0.65 -3.42 -1.75
C SER A 85 -0.97 -2.73 -3.06
N ILE A 86 0.05 -2.19 -3.73
CA ILE A 86 -0.10 -1.59 -5.07
C ILE A 86 0.52 -2.51 -6.11
N TYR A 87 -0.15 -2.66 -7.24
CA TYR A 87 0.24 -3.55 -8.32
C TYR A 87 0.52 -2.73 -9.57
N LEU A 88 1.72 -2.87 -10.12
CA LEU A 88 2.06 -2.41 -11.45
C LEU A 88 1.40 -3.35 -12.47
N ASN A 89 0.60 -2.78 -13.36
CA ASN A 89 0.00 -3.47 -14.49
C ASN A 89 0.81 -3.11 -15.74
N SER A 90 1.61 -4.03 -16.24
CA SER A 90 2.26 -3.84 -17.54
C SER A 90 1.29 -4.24 -18.65
N ASN A 91 1.01 -3.32 -19.56
CA ASN A 91 0.41 -3.65 -20.86
C ASN A 91 1.47 -4.16 -21.85
N ILE A 92 2.75 -4.07 -21.47
CA ILE A 92 3.89 -4.39 -22.31
C ILE A 92 4.34 -5.81 -21.96
N SER A 93 4.39 -6.66 -22.98
CA SER A 93 5.01 -7.97 -22.86
C SER A 93 6.48 -7.83 -22.51
N LEU A 94 6.94 -8.41 -21.41
CA LEU A 94 8.37 -8.44 -21.15
C LEU A 94 9.01 -9.45 -22.10
N ASN A 95 9.77 -8.94 -23.07
CA ASN A 95 10.63 -9.78 -23.89
C ASN A 95 11.83 -10.19 -23.03
N TYR A 96 11.78 -11.42 -22.52
CA TYR A 96 12.97 -12.11 -22.06
C TYR A 96 13.64 -12.61 -23.35
N GLY A 97 14.92 -12.27 -23.57
CA GLY A 97 15.64 -12.68 -24.79
C GLY A 97 15.43 -14.17 -25.12
N TYR A 98 15.53 -14.53 -26.41
CA TYR A 98 15.12 -15.81 -27.03
C TYR A 98 13.63 -15.97 -27.42
N GLY A 99 12.91 -14.86 -27.66
CA GLY A 99 11.58 -14.92 -28.29
C GLY A 99 10.44 -15.33 -27.35
N VAL A 100 10.68 -15.35 -26.05
CA VAL A 100 9.65 -15.55 -25.02
C VAL A 100 9.12 -14.19 -24.56
N SER A 101 7.96 -13.81 -25.09
CA SER A 101 7.19 -12.67 -24.60
C SER A 101 6.27 -13.15 -23.48
N SER A 102 6.46 -12.67 -22.25
CA SER A 102 5.41 -12.83 -21.25
C SER A 102 4.27 -11.85 -21.56
N GLY A 103 3.02 -12.26 -21.39
CA GLY A 103 1.86 -11.40 -21.66
C GLY A 103 1.77 -10.20 -20.70
N PRO A 104 0.64 -9.47 -20.70
CA PRO A 104 0.39 -8.45 -19.69
C PRO A 104 0.56 -9.03 -18.27
N GLU A 105 1.43 -8.43 -17.47
CA GLU A 105 1.74 -8.90 -16.12
C GLU A 105 1.21 -7.91 -15.08
N ARG A 106 0.63 -8.45 -14.01
CA ARG A 106 0.25 -7.69 -12.82
C ARG A 106 1.20 -8.06 -11.67
N MET A 107 2.14 -7.17 -11.38
CA MET A 107 3.20 -7.40 -10.39
C MET A 107 3.07 -6.46 -9.21
N LYS A 108 3.24 -6.99 -7.99
CA LYS A 108 3.21 -6.16 -6.78
C LYS A 108 4.45 -5.26 -6.70
N ALA A 109 4.26 -3.98 -6.43
CA ALA A 109 5.38 -3.05 -6.25
C ALA A 109 6.16 -3.41 -4.97
N LYS A 110 7.49 -3.25 -4.99
CA LYS A 110 8.35 -3.57 -3.84
C LYS A 110 9.31 -2.45 -3.49
N TYR A 111 9.55 -2.22 -2.20
CA TYR A 111 10.58 -1.30 -1.73
C TYR A 111 11.97 -1.83 -2.06
N LYS A 112 12.76 -1.08 -2.84
CA LYS A 112 14.16 -1.39 -3.18
C LYS A 112 14.42 -2.79 -3.79
N GLY A 113 13.38 -3.53 -4.19
CA GLY A 113 13.51 -4.92 -4.64
C GLY A 113 13.70 -5.13 -6.15
N MET A 114 13.38 -4.12 -6.98
CA MET A 114 13.60 -4.17 -8.42
C MET A 114 14.02 -2.78 -8.96
N LYS A 115 14.89 -2.75 -9.98
CA LYS A 115 15.46 -1.51 -10.55
C LYS A 115 14.50 -0.72 -11.47
N SER A 116 13.34 -1.28 -11.83
CA SER A 116 12.42 -0.61 -12.74
C SER A 116 11.73 0.59 -12.08
N SER A 117 11.72 1.73 -12.79
CA SER A 117 11.14 2.98 -12.30
C SER A 117 9.66 2.87 -11.99
N GLY A 118 8.92 1.96 -12.64
CA GLY A 118 7.51 1.68 -12.35
C GLY A 118 7.28 1.15 -10.94
N PHE A 119 8.12 0.24 -10.45
CA PHE A 119 7.98 -0.28 -9.08
C PHE A 119 8.23 0.82 -8.04
N LYS A 120 9.23 1.68 -8.29
CA LYS A 120 9.54 2.82 -7.42
C LYS A 120 8.41 3.84 -7.38
N VAL A 121 7.80 4.15 -8.52
CA VAL A 121 6.66 5.09 -8.61
C VAL A 121 5.46 4.53 -7.85
N GLY A 122 5.10 3.27 -8.08
CA GLY A 122 3.99 2.63 -7.38
C GLY A 122 4.21 2.60 -5.87
N TRP A 123 5.40 2.17 -5.42
CA TRP A 123 5.71 2.13 -3.99
C TRP A 123 5.63 3.51 -3.32
N ARG A 124 6.13 4.55 -3.98
CA ARG A 124 6.05 5.92 -3.45
C ARG A 124 4.61 6.40 -3.33
N GLU A 125 3.76 6.09 -4.30
CA GLU A 125 2.33 6.41 -4.24
C GLU A 125 1.67 5.68 -3.07
N LEU A 126 1.94 4.38 -2.90
CA LEU A 126 1.37 3.59 -1.80
C LEU A 126 1.73 4.17 -0.44
N ILE A 127 2.98 4.55 -0.24
CA ILE A 127 3.44 5.19 1.00
C ILE A 127 2.77 6.54 1.21
N PHE A 128 2.70 7.38 0.17
CA PHE A 128 2.05 8.69 0.26
C PHE A 128 0.58 8.57 0.71
N ILE A 129 -0.15 7.59 0.17
CA ILE A 129 -1.53 7.32 0.57
C ILE A 129 -1.58 6.76 2.00
N ALA A 130 -0.72 5.79 2.34
CA ALA A 130 -0.71 5.17 3.66
C ALA A 130 -0.39 6.18 4.78
N ASP A 131 0.58 7.07 4.56
CA ASP A 131 0.96 8.13 5.50
C ASP A 131 -0.19 9.12 5.74
N SER A 132 -1.07 9.34 4.75
CA SER A 132 -2.22 10.26 4.86
C SER A 132 -3.33 9.79 5.79
N PHE A 133 -3.26 8.56 6.30
CA PHE A 133 -4.17 8.06 7.33
C PHE A 133 -3.76 8.47 8.76
N GLU A 134 -2.54 8.98 8.96
CA GLU A 134 -2.03 9.42 10.26
C GLU A 134 -2.11 8.32 11.35
N VAL A 135 -1.96 7.05 10.93
CA VAL A 135 -1.91 5.88 11.82
C VAL A 135 -0.53 5.22 11.76
N PRO A 136 -0.14 4.45 12.79
CA PRO A 136 1.11 3.71 12.75
C PRO A 136 1.18 2.76 11.55
N LEU A 137 2.32 2.77 10.85
CA LEU A 137 2.56 1.92 9.69
C LEU A 137 3.49 0.75 10.04
N LYS A 138 3.25 -0.41 9.43
CA LYS A 138 4.19 -1.54 9.36
C LYS A 138 4.43 -1.94 7.90
N TYR A 139 5.55 -2.59 7.62
CA TYR A 139 5.97 -2.93 6.26
C TYR A 139 6.22 -4.44 6.15
N GLU A 140 5.67 -5.06 5.11
CA GLU A 140 5.80 -6.51 4.82
C GLU A 140 6.12 -6.74 3.35
#